data_AF-A0A1E1VDQ2-F1
#
_entry.id   AF-A0A1E1VDQ2-F1
#
_cell.length_a   1.000
_cell.length_b   1.000
_cell.length_c   1.000
_cell.angle_alpha   90.00
_cell.angle_beta   90.00
_cell.angle_gamma   90.00
#
_symmetry.space_group_name_H-M   'P 1'
#
loop_
_entity.id
_entity.type
_entity.pdbx_description
1 polymer ?
#
loop_
_entity_poly.entity_id
_entity_poly.type
_entity_poly.pdbx_seq_one_letter_code
_entity_poly.pdbx_strand_id
1 'polypeptide(L)' 'METLATVLISGGVLMLLQPFSLTLYGYSFVTTLIGVAMFTFVTKFPE' A
#
# COMPACT_ATOMS: atom_id res chain seq x y z
N MET A 1 -2.92 -9.17 10.86
CA MET A 1 -3.17 -7.85 10.22
C MET A 1 -1.96 -7.33 9.44
N GLU A 2 -0.73 -7.62 9.86
CA GLU A 2 0.49 -7.16 9.18
C GLU A 2 0.61 -7.63 7.73
N THR A 3 0.26 -8.89 7.44
CA THR A 3 0.25 -9.41 6.06
C THR A 3 -0.66 -8.60 5.13
N LEU A 4 -1.81 -8.13 5.63
CA LEU A 4 -2.71 -7.27 4.84
C LEU A 4 -2.06 -5.92 4.55
N ALA A 5 -1.39 -5.33 5.53
CA ALA A 5 -0.66 -4.08 5.34
C ALA A 5 0.49 -4.25 4.33
N THR A 6 1.26 -5.34 4.42
CA THR A 6 2.32 -5.67 3.45
C THR A 6 1.79 -5.89 2.04
N VAL A 7 0.64 -6.57 1.89
CA VAL A 7 -0.03 -6.75 0.60
C VAL A 7 -0.50 -5.41 0.03
N LEU A 8 -1.00 -4.51 0.87
CA LEU A 8 -1.43 -3.19 0.42
C LEU A 8 -0.25 -2.31 -0.05
N ILE A 9 0.86 -2.35 0.67
CA ILE A 9 2.10 -1.64 0.28
C ILE A 9 2.64 -2.18 -1.04
N SER A 10 2.79 -3.50 -1.15
CA SER A 10 3.28 -4.13 -2.39
C SER A 10 2.32 -3.90 -3.55
N GLY A 11 1.01 -3.93 -3.32
CA GLY A 11 0.00 -3.53 -4.29
C GLY A 11 0.20 -2.09 -4.78
N GLY A 12 0.36 -1.13 -3.87
CA GLY A 12 0.63 0.27 -4.22
C GLY A 12 1.92 0.46 -5.03
N VAL A 13 3.00 -0.27 -4.69
CA VAL A 13 4.25 -0.26 -5.46
C VAL A 13 4.05 -0.86 -6.85
N LEU A 14 3.32 -1.97 -6.98
CA LEU A 14 3.02 -2.57 -8.28
C LEU A 14 2.17 -1.64 -9.16
N MET A 15 1.27 -0.85 -8.56
CA MET A 15 0.51 0.18 -9.28
C MET A 15 1.42 1.27 -9.89
N LEU A 16 2.56 1.54 -9.26
CA LEU A 16 3.54 2.52 -9.75
C LEU A 16 4.37 1.97 -10.93
N LEU A 17 4.64 0.67 -10.95
CA LEU A 17 5.52 0.01 -11.94
C LEU A 17 4.81 -0.34 -13.25
N GLN A 18 3.49 -0.33 -13.27
CA GLN A 18 2.74 -0.75 -14.44
C GLN A 18 2.66 0.33 -15.56
N PRO A 19 2.81 -0.05 -16.85
CA PRO A 19 2.68 0.87 -17.98
C PRO A 19 1.26 0.99 -18.57
N PHE A 20 0.23 0.35 -17.99
CA PHE A 20 -1.06 0.17 -18.67
C PHE A 20 -2.13 1.23 -18.30
N SER A 21 -2.12 1.77 -17.08
CA SER A 21 -3.19 2.65 -16.57
C SER A 21 -2.65 3.85 -15.80
N LEU A 22 -2.91 5.04 -16.33
CA LEU A 22 -2.54 6.31 -15.71
C LEU A 22 -3.38 6.61 -14.45
N THR A 23 -4.62 6.13 -14.42
CA THR A 23 -5.49 6.20 -13.23
C THR A 23 -4.90 5.40 -12.08
N LEU A 24 -4.46 4.15 -12.33
CA LEU A 24 -3.86 3.33 -11.28
C LEU A 24 -2.53 3.91 -10.79
N TYR A 25 -1.72 4.47 -11.69
CA TYR A 25 -0.54 5.23 -11.32
C TYR A 25 -0.88 6.42 -10.40
N GLY A 26 -1.94 7.18 -10.70
CA GLY A 26 -2.38 8.31 -9.88
C GLY A 26 -2.77 7.92 -8.45
N TYR A 27 -3.36 6.74 -8.25
CA TYR A 27 -3.73 6.24 -6.92
C TYR A 27 -2.60 5.50 -6.19
N SER A 28 -1.52 5.11 -6.88
CA SER A 28 -0.41 4.32 -6.32
C SER A 28 0.19 4.92 -5.05
N PHE A 29 0.35 6.25 -5.00
CA PHE A 29 0.88 6.95 -3.85
C PHE A 29 -0.01 6.82 -2.62
N VAL A 30 -1.31 7.10 -2.76
CA VAL A 30 -2.27 7.01 -1.65
C VAL A 30 -2.42 5.56 -1.18
N THR A 31 -2.49 4.59 -2.09
CA THR A 31 -2.53 3.16 -1.74
C THR A 31 -1.30 2.74 -0.93
N THR A 32 -0.10 3.14 -1.36
CA THR A 32 1.14 2.85 -0.63
C THR A 32 1.15 3.52 0.74
N LEU A 33 0.72 4.79 0.83
CA LEU A 33 0.64 5.54 2.08
C LEU A 33 -0.31 4.89 3.09
N ILE A 34 -1.50 4.46 2.65
CA ILE A 34 -2.45 3.74 3.51
C ILE A 34 -1.83 2.43 4.00
N GLY A 35 -1.13 1.69 3.14
CA GLY A 35 -0.41 0.48 3.53
C GLY A 35 0.63 0.75 4.61
N VAL A 36 1.44 1.80 4.46
CA VAL A 36 2.45 2.20 5.45
C VAL A 36 1.81 2.66 6.75
N ALA A 37 0.73 3.45 6.69
CA ALA A 37 0.00 3.89 7.87
C ALA A 37 -0.60 2.71 8.64
N MET A 38 -1.22 1.76 7.92
CA MET A 38 -1.76 0.53 8.49
C MET A 38 -0.65 -0.33 9.11
N PHE A 39 0.48 -0.51 8.41
CA PHE A 39 1.61 -1.28 8.94
C PHE A 39 2.14 -0.65 10.22
N THR A 40 2.36 0.68 10.20
CA THR A 40 2.81 1.43 11.38
C THR A 40 1.84 1.28 12.56
N PHE A 41 0.54 1.32 12.29
CA PHE A 41 -0.49 1.16 13.31
C PHE A 41 -0.50 -0.26 13.90
N VAL A 42 -0.57 -1.29 13.06
CA VAL A 42 -0.60 -2.70 13.47
C VAL A 42 0.68 -3.08 14.23
N THR A 43 1.84 -2.60 13.79
CA THR A 43 3.11 -2.89 14.50
C THR A 43 3.18 -2.20 15.87
N LYS A 44 2.55 -1.01 16.03
CA LYS A 44 2.51 -0.30 17.32
C LYS A 44 1.44 -0.85 18.28
N PHE A 45 0.33 -1.32 17.74
CA PHE A 45 -0.78 -1.88 18.49
C PHE A 45 -1.09 -3.30 17.95
N PRO A 46 -0.25 -4.28 18.30
CA PRO A 46 -0.31 -5.63 17.73
C PRO A 46 -1.40 -6.51 18.35
N GLU A 47 -2.54 -5.91 18.73
CA GLU A 47 -3.69 -6.62 19.32
C GLU A 47 -4.18 -7.83 18.51
#